data_AF-A0A1U6IVH4-F1
#
_entry.id   AF-A0A1U6IVH4-F1
#
_cell.length_a   1.000
_cell.length_b   1.000
_cell.length_c   1.000
_cell.angle_alpha   90.00
_cell.angle_beta   90.00
_cell.angle_gamma   90.00
#
_symmetry.space_group_name_H-M   'P 1'
#
loop_
_entity.id
_entity.type
_entity.pdbx_description
1 polymer ?
#
loop_
_entity_poly.entity_id
_entity_poly.type
_entity_poly.pdbx_seq_one_letter_code
_entity_poly.pdbx_strand_id
1 'polypeptide(L)'
;MAQRAMTRSRKSATLALAAALFGAVSPAVMAADANFEGVWNRYPAYADTFSGEPDPPELQLVEPPLKEPYLTRWRALQERRAAADEAGTPLVTDSARCLPEGAPGIMGAHYALQILQNPNLDQITVLGEFMMQTRRIYLNEDMPPLDEINPGYFGYSTGTWDGDVLEVTTRGIVDELRYADIPHSAQMTVKERLYLDEKGILHDDVTVIDPEYMTKPYEFSFMYSKEPKSYKIAEYVCKNDHMIINDDGTLDVAVIKNDPGE
;
A
#
# COMPACT_ATOMS: atom_id res chain seq x y z
N MET A 1 45.54 -98.46 -7.83
CA MET A 1 45.64 -97.64 -9.06
C MET A 1 44.42 -96.75 -9.14
N ALA A 2 44.63 -95.41 -9.18
CA ALA A 2 43.78 -94.31 -9.71
C ALA A 2 42.25 -94.31 -9.40
N GLN A 3 41.55 -93.22 -9.06
CA GLN A 3 41.78 -91.79 -9.26
C GLN A 3 40.69 -90.95 -8.54
N ARG A 4 41.11 -89.75 -8.13
CA ARG A 4 40.42 -88.44 -8.12
C ARG A 4 39.32 -88.07 -7.10
N ALA A 5 39.56 -86.88 -6.56
CA ALA A 5 38.82 -86.11 -5.59
C ALA A 5 37.76 -85.19 -6.23
N MET A 6 36.78 -84.78 -5.42
CA MET A 6 36.14 -83.47 -5.56
C MET A 6 35.91 -82.82 -4.19
N THR A 7 36.32 -81.57 -4.12
CA THR A 7 36.37 -80.61 -3.01
C THR A 7 35.01 -79.96 -2.77
N ARG A 8 34.73 -79.55 -1.52
CA ARG A 8 33.85 -78.39 -1.25
C ARG A 8 34.26 -77.66 0.04
N SER A 9 34.86 -76.49 -0.15
CA SER A 9 35.19 -75.50 0.87
C SER A 9 33.94 -74.72 1.26
N ARG A 10 33.63 -74.61 2.56
CA ARG A 10 32.65 -73.65 3.09
C ARG A 10 33.41 -72.46 3.67
N LYS A 11 33.25 -71.29 3.07
CA LYS A 11 33.70 -70.00 3.63
C LYS A 11 32.55 -69.35 4.39
N SER A 12 32.82 -68.95 5.63
CA SER A 12 31.98 -68.14 6.49
C SER A 12 31.84 -66.72 5.92
N ALA A 13 30.64 -66.13 6.00
CA ALA A 13 30.39 -64.73 5.70
C ALA A 13 29.85 -64.04 6.95
N THR A 14 30.64 -63.09 7.45
CA THR A 14 30.32 -62.20 8.59
C THR A 14 29.38 -61.09 8.08
N LEU A 15 28.20 -60.95 8.69
CA LEU A 15 27.31 -59.81 8.43
C LEU A 15 27.84 -58.57 9.15
N ALA A 16 28.13 -57.50 8.40
CA ALA A 16 28.37 -56.17 8.94
C ALA A 16 27.04 -55.39 8.98
N LEU A 17 26.67 -54.88 10.15
CA LEU A 17 25.49 -54.04 10.36
C LEU A 17 25.86 -52.59 10.04
N ALA A 18 25.30 -52.03 8.97
CA ALA A 18 25.44 -50.60 8.65
C ALA A 18 24.35 -49.81 9.40
N ALA A 19 24.77 -48.96 10.34
CA ALA A 19 23.89 -48.00 11.00
C ALA A 19 23.69 -46.79 10.08
N ALA A 20 22.48 -46.62 9.56
CA ALA A 20 22.09 -45.42 8.84
C ALA A 20 21.81 -44.29 9.85
N LEU A 21 22.66 -43.27 9.84
CA LEU A 21 22.41 -42.00 10.54
C LEU A 21 21.26 -41.28 9.83
N PHE A 22 20.07 -41.31 10.40
CA PHE A 22 19.00 -40.38 10.05
C PHE A 22 19.43 -38.98 10.50
N GLY A 23 19.77 -38.13 9.54
CA GLY A 23 19.96 -36.70 9.79
C GLY A 23 18.69 -36.12 10.38
N ALA A 24 18.81 -35.50 11.55
CA ALA A 24 17.73 -34.73 12.14
C ALA A 24 17.41 -33.57 11.19
N VAL A 25 16.23 -33.60 10.58
CA VAL A 25 15.65 -32.42 9.96
C VAL A 25 15.26 -31.52 11.13
N SER A 26 16.01 -30.45 11.36
CA SER A 26 15.56 -29.39 12.25
C SER A 26 14.21 -28.88 11.73
N PRO A 27 13.18 -28.75 12.58
CA PRO A 27 11.98 -28.08 12.15
C PRO A 27 12.39 -26.65 11.77
N ALA A 28 12.02 -26.22 10.57
CA ALA A 28 12.06 -24.81 10.23
C ALA A 28 11.26 -24.09 11.32
N VAL A 29 11.92 -23.25 12.11
CA VAL A 29 11.24 -22.27 12.94
C VAL A 29 10.42 -21.45 11.95
N MET A 30 9.10 -21.54 12.01
CA MET A 30 8.24 -20.57 11.33
C MET A 30 8.72 -19.22 11.86
N ALA A 31 9.37 -18.44 11.00
CA ALA A 31 9.74 -17.07 11.35
C ALA A 31 8.44 -16.37 11.74
N ALA A 32 8.44 -15.69 12.89
CA ALA A 32 7.34 -14.80 13.19
C ALA A 32 7.33 -13.71 12.12
N ASP A 33 6.15 -13.37 11.60
CA ASP A 33 5.97 -12.28 10.64
C ASP A 33 6.67 -11.00 11.10
N ALA A 34 7.14 -10.18 10.16
CA ALA A 34 7.79 -8.93 10.51
C ALA A 34 6.86 -8.01 11.30
N ASN A 35 7.44 -7.24 12.23
CA ASN A 35 6.69 -6.33 13.09
C ASN A 35 6.73 -4.89 12.56
N PHE A 36 5.63 -4.49 11.92
CA PHE A 36 5.37 -3.13 11.45
C PHE A 36 4.59 -2.27 12.45
N GLU A 37 4.19 -2.80 13.62
CA GLU A 37 3.43 -2.05 14.60
C GLU A 37 4.16 -0.77 15.05
N GLY A 38 3.44 0.34 15.03
CA GLY A 38 3.99 1.63 15.43
C GLY A 38 3.32 2.81 14.76
N VAL A 39 3.87 3.98 15.02
CA VAL A 39 3.53 5.23 14.35
C VAL A 39 4.67 5.59 13.40
N TRP A 40 4.34 5.98 12.18
CA TRP A 40 5.24 6.14 11.06
C TRP A 40 4.97 7.48 10.39
N ASN A 41 6.01 8.28 10.18
CA ASN A 41 5.93 9.50 9.39
C ASN A 41 6.66 9.34 8.08
N ARG A 42 6.24 10.10 7.07
CA ARG A 42 6.87 10.10 5.75
C ARG A 42 8.37 10.36 5.84
N TYR A 43 9.15 9.59 5.10
CA TYR A 43 10.59 9.73 4.96
C TYR A 43 10.97 9.76 3.46
N PRO A 44 11.85 10.68 3.02
CA PRO A 44 12.17 11.92 3.71
C PRO A 44 10.89 12.70 4.06
N ALA A 45 10.96 13.57 5.07
CA ALA A 45 9.80 14.37 5.44
C ALA A 45 9.41 15.28 4.28
N TYR A 46 8.10 15.52 4.10
CA TYR A 46 7.61 16.57 3.21
C TYR A 46 8.24 17.90 3.60
N ALA A 47 8.51 18.75 2.60
CA ALA A 47 8.62 20.17 2.87
C ALA A 47 7.31 20.62 3.53
N ASP A 48 7.37 21.52 4.51
CA ASP A 48 6.14 22.12 5.05
C ASP A 48 5.35 22.69 3.87
N THR A 49 4.08 22.28 3.71
CA THR A 49 3.24 22.60 2.55
C THR A 49 3.13 24.11 2.31
N PHE A 50 3.41 24.94 3.33
CA PHE A 50 3.45 26.40 3.24
C PHE A 50 4.85 27.01 3.13
N SER A 51 5.90 26.21 3.19
CA SER A 51 7.29 26.67 3.09
C SER A 51 7.67 27.12 1.68
N GLY A 52 6.95 26.65 0.65
CA GLY A 52 7.31 26.90 -0.75
C GLY A 52 8.58 26.17 -1.21
N GLU A 53 9.17 25.33 -0.35
CA GLU A 53 10.29 24.48 -0.71
C GLU A 53 9.78 23.29 -1.55
N PRO A 54 10.50 22.90 -2.62
CA PRO A 54 10.10 21.76 -3.43
C PRO A 54 10.22 20.47 -2.63
N ASP A 55 9.35 19.52 -2.94
CA ASP A 55 9.47 18.18 -2.41
C ASP A 55 10.81 17.55 -2.81
N PRO A 56 11.42 16.75 -1.91
CA PRO A 56 12.63 16.01 -2.22
C PRO A 56 12.41 15.11 -3.45
N PRO A 57 13.45 14.85 -4.26
CA PRO A 57 13.32 14.11 -5.52
C PRO A 57 12.61 12.76 -5.38
N GLU A 58 12.77 12.09 -4.24
CA GLU A 58 12.15 10.80 -3.92
C GLU A 58 10.62 10.89 -3.75
N LEU A 59 10.09 12.08 -3.47
CA LEU A 59 8.66 12.34 -3.34
C LEU A 59 8.04 12.98 -4.58
N GLN A 60 8.85 13.34 -5.58
CA GLN A 60 8.36 13.97 -6.80
C GLN A 60 7.51 13.00 -7.62
N LEU A 61 6.37 13.50 -8.08
CA LEU A 61 5.44 12.75 -8.91
C LEU A 61 6.08 12.42 -10.26
N VAL A 62 6.16 11.13 -10.58
CA VAL A 62 6.60 10.65 -11.89
C VAL A 62 5.41 10.62 -12.85
N GLU A 63 5.60 11.04 -14.09
CA GLU A 63 4.54 10.99 -15.11
C GLU A 63 4.00 9.55 -15.26
N PRO A 64 2.66 9.35 -15.13
CA PRO A 64 2.08 8.03 -15.23
C PRO A 64 2.02 7.54 -16.69
N PRO A 65 2.18 6.24 -16.95
CA PRO A 65 2.14 5.64 -18.29
C PRO A 65 0.71 5.51 -18.84
N LEU A 66 -0.09 6.56 -18.76
CA LEU A 66 -1.48 6.60 -19.22
C LEU A 66 -1.58 6.44 -20.75
N LYS A 67 -2.68 5.84 -21.20
CA LYS A 67 -3.09 5.83 -22.61
C LYS A 67 -3.70 7.17 -22.99
N GLU A 68 -3.73 7.47 -24.28
CA GLU A 68 -4.54 8.58 -24.78
C GLU A 68 -6.05 8.24 -24.74
N PRO A 69 -6.94 9.22 -24.47
CA PRO A 69 -6.66 10.64 -24.25
C PRO A 69 -6.35 11.02 -22.79
N TYR A 70 -6.21 10.05 -21.88
CA TYR A 70 -6.02 10.29 -20.45
C TYR A 70 -4.69 10.99 -20.16
N LEU A 71 -3.61 10.57 -20.83
CA LEU A 71 -2.29 11.20 -20.69
C LEU A 71 -2.32 12.68 -21.06
N THR A 72 -2.90 13.04 -22.22
CA THR A 72 -3.04 14.43 -22.64
C THR A 72 -3.84 15.26 -21.62
N ARG A 73 -4.95 14.71 -21.11
CA ARG A 73 -5.78 15.41 -20.10
C ARG A 73 -5.05 15.60 -18.78
N TRP A 74 -4.31 14.59 -18.33
CA TRP A 74 -3.51 14.67 -17.10
C TRP A 74 -2.43 15.74 -17.22
N ARG A 75 -1.66 15.75 -18.31
CA ARG A 75 -0.63 16.78 -18.56
C ARG A 75 -1.22 18.20 -18.57
N ALA A 76 -2.34 18.39 -19.26
CA ALA A 76 -3.03 19.67 -19.29
C ALA A 76 -3.50 20.13 -17.89
N LEU A 77 -3.93 19.20 -17.03
CA LEU A 77 -4.28 19.51 -15.65
C LEU A 77 -3.04 19.88 -14.81
N GLN A 78 -1.92 19.17 -14.97
CA GLN A 78 -0.68 19.50 -14.27
C GLN A 78 -0.14 20.87 -14.66
N GLU A 79 -0.17 21.21 -15.96
CA GLU A 79 0.20 22.54 -16.45
C GLU A 79 -0.70 23.63 -15.84
N ARG A 80 -2.02 23.39 -15.79
CA ARG A 80 -2.98 24.31 -15.19
C ARG A 80 -2.75 24.49 -13.68
N ARG A 81 -2.43 23.40 -12.96
CA ARG A 81 -2.10 23.45 -11.52
C ARG A 81 -0.84 24.28 -11.30
N ALA A 82 0.24 23.99 -12.02
CA ALA A 82 1.50 24.72 -11.89
C ALA A 82 1.31 26.24 -12.13
N ALA A 83 0.56 26.62 -13.16
CA ALA A 83 0.26 28.03 -13.43
C ALA A 83 -0.60 28.67 -12.32
N ALA A 84 -1.57 27.94 -11.77
CA ALA A 84 -2.43 28.40 -10.70
C ALA A 84 -1.66 28.56 -9.38
N ASP A 85 -0.73 27.66 -9.09
CA ASP A 85 0.15 27.72 -7.93
C ASP A 85 1.12 28.91 -8.03
N GLU A 86 1.72 29.16 -9.20
CA GLU A 86 2.56 30.34 -9.46
C GLU A 86 1.76 31.65 -9.31
N ALA A 87 0.49 31.64 -9.70
CA ALA A 87 -0.43 32.77 -9.53
C ALA A 87 -0.94 32.96 -8.09
N GLY A 88 -0.62 32.04 -7.17
CA GLY A 88 -1.11 32.06 -5.79
C GLY A 88 -2.60 31.74 -5.65
N THR A 89 -3.19 31.07 -6.65
CA THR A 89 -4.60 30.68 -6.70
C THR A 89 -4.72 29.17 -6.92
N PRO A 90 -4.25 28.33 -5.96
CA PRO A 90 -4.15 26.89 -6.16
C PRO A 90 -5.50 26.27 -6.49
N LEU A 91 -5.49 25.29 -7.40
CA LEU A 91 -6.70 24.57 -7.77
C LEU A 91 -7.14 23.62 -6.66
N VAL A 92 -8.44 23.48 -6.49
CA VAL A 92 -9.04 22.56 -5.51
C VAL A 92 -8.52 21.12 -5.67
N THR A 93 -8.26 20.47 -4.54
CA THR A 93 -7.86 19.06 -4.43
C THR A 93 -8.95 18.24 -3.74
N ASP A 94 -8.87 16.91 -3.83
CA ASP A 94 -9.81 16.03 -3.13
C ASP A 94 -9.65 16.11 -1.61
N SER A 95 -8.41 16.27 -1.13
CA SER A 95 -8.12 16.58 0.26
C SER A 95 -8.76 17.90 0.71
N ALA A 96 -8.71 18.96 -0.11
CA ALA A 96 -9.37 20.24 0.18
C ALA A 96 -10.91 20.10 0.19
N ARG A 97 -11.46 19.10 -0.50
CA ARG A 97 -12.88 18.75 -0.45
C ARG A 97 -13.27 17.87 0.74
N CYS A 98 -12.32 17.48 1.58
CA CYS A 98 -12.49 16.48 2.64
C CYS A 98 -12.94 15.10 2.11
N LEU A 99 -12.50 14.72 0.91
CA LEU A 99 -12.69 13.36 0.39
C LEU A 99 -11.57 12.44 0.89
N PRO A 100 -11.84 11.17 1.24
CA PRO A 100 -10.79 10.23 1.63
C PRO A 100 -9.71 10.08 0.56
N GLU A 101 -8.46 9.93 0.99
CA GLU A 101 -7.31 9.71 0.11
C GLU A 101 -7.32 8.31 -0.53
N GLY A 102 -8.04 7.37 0.09
CA GLY A 102 -8.23 6.02 -0.42
C GLY A 102 -6.94 5.20 -0.52
N ALA A 103 -6.92 4.18 -1.38
CA ALA A 103 -5.73 3.35 -1.63
C ALA A 103 -5.16 3.62 -3.05
N PRO A 104 -3.84 3.74 -3.23
CA PRO A 104 -2.79 3.73 -2.19
C PRO A 104 -2.64 5.08 -1.48
N GLY A 105 -3.49 6.09 -1.75
CA GLY A 105 -3.30 7.46 -1.28
C GLY A 105 -3.09 7.65 0.23
N ILE A 106 -3.76 6.86 1.08
CA ILE A 106 -3.55 6.84 2.54
C ILE A 106 -2.10 6.53 2.91
N MET A 107 -1.41 5.68 2.13
CA MET A 107 0.00 5.35 2.33
C MET A 107 0.92 6.52 1.95
N GLY A 108 0.37 7.58 1.34
CA GLY A 108 1.07 8.87 1.19
C GLY A 108 1.51 9.48 2.53
N ALA A 109 0.87 9.10 3.65
CA ALA A 109 1.19 9.59 4.99
C ALA A 109 1.27 11.12 5.07
N HIS A 110 0.22 11.80 4.58
CA HIS A 110 0.12 13.27 4.65
C HIS A 110 0.32 13.76 6.08
N TYR A 111 -0.21 13.00 7.04
CA TYR A 111 0.23 12.96 8.44
C TYR A 111 0.56 11.51 8.85
N ALA A 112 0.92 11.31 10.12
CA ALA A 112 1.40 10.02 10.60
C ALA A 112 0.44 8.86 10.33
N LEU A 113 1.01 7.70 10.02
CA LEU A 113 0.31 6.42 9.95
C LEU A 113 0.53 5.64 11.23
N GLN A 114 -0.53 5.06 11.78
CA GLN A 114 -0.41 4.02 12.80
C GLN A 114 -0.75 2.66 12.20
N ILE A 115 0.19 1.74 12.26
CA ILE A 115 0.01 0.35 11.83
C ILE A 115 -0.23 -0.50 13.07
N LEU A 116 -1.31 -1.28 13.03
CA LEU A 116 -1.69 -2.24 14.06
C LEU A 116 -1.75 -3.63 13.44
N GLN A 117 -1.03 -4.60 14.01
CA GLN A 117 -1.08 -5.99 13.57
C GLN A 117 -1.94 -6.79 14.53
N ASN A 118 -3.05 -7.32 14.05
CA ASN A 118 -3.97 -8.11 14.85
C ASN A 118 -3.96 -9.57 14.40
N PRO A 119 -3.05 -10.41 14.95
CA PRO A 119 -2.96 -11.81 14.57
C PRO A 119 -4.21 -12.62 14.96
N ASN A 120 -5.04 -12.13 15.90
CA ASN A 120 -6.28 -12.83 16.26
C ASN A 120 -7.41 -12.61 15.24
N LEU A 121 -7.28 -11.61 14.37
CA LEU A 121 -8.22 -11.31 13.30
C LEU A 121 -7.62 -11.59 11.92
N ASP A 122 -6.40 -12.14 11.85
CA ASP A 122 -5.62 -12.24 10.62
C ASP A 122 -5.67 -10.92 9.83
N GLN A 123 -5.36 -9.80 10.49
CA GLN A 123 -5.59 -8.48 9.91
C GLN A 123 -4.49 -7.47 10.28
N ILE A 124 -4.14 -6.61 9.32
CA ILE A 124 -3.38 -5.39 9.56
C ILE A 124 -4.32 -4.20 9.36
N THR A 125 -4.31 -3.27 10.32
CA THR A 125 -5.05 -2.01 10.22
C THR A 125 -4.06 -0.86 10.09
N VAL A 126 -4.28 -0.03 9.06
CA VAL A 126 -3.56 1.24 8.87
C VAL A 126 -4.52 2.36 9.23
N LEU A 127 -4.15 3.16 10.22
CA LEU A 127 -4.88 4.35 10.64
C LEU A 127 -4.10 5.58 10.15
N GLY A 128 -4.73 6.42 9.35
CA GLY A 128 -4.18 7.71 8.95
C GLY A 128 -4.62 8.79 9.92
N GLU A 129 -3.68 9.57 10.46
CA GLU A 129 -3.99 10.76 11.26
C GLU A 129 -4.79 11.77 10.44
N PHE A 130 -4.42 11.97 9.17
CA PHE A 130 -5.18 12.84 8.27
C PHE A 130 -6.58 12.28 8.00
N MET A 131 -7.60 13.08 8.34
CA MET A 131 -9.03 12.75 8.23
C MET A 131 -9.46 11.48 9.01
N MET A 132 -8.68 11.04 10.00
CA MET A 132 -8.97 9.85 10.83
C MET A 132 -9.33 8.60 10.01
N GLN A 133 -8.64 8.41 8.89
CA GLN A 133 -8.92 7.38 7.90
C GLN A 133 -8.53 5.99 8.40
N THR A 134 -9.25 4.96 7.98
CA THR A 134 -8.96 3.57 8.36
C THR A 134 -8.97 2.66 7.14
N ARG A 135 -7.83 2.03 6.87
CA ARG A 135 -7.68 0.94 5.90
C ARG A 135 -7.45 -0.38 6.63
N ARG A 136 -8.03 -1.45 6.12
CA ARG A 136 -7.88 -2.81 6.63
C ARG A 136 -7.31 -3.71 5.54
N ILE A 137 -6.35 -4.54 5.91
CA ILE A 137 -5.72 -5.54 5.06
C ILE A 137 -5.99 -6.90 5.71
N TYR A 138 -6.78 -7.74 5.03
CA TYR A 138 -7.14 -9.08 5.49
C TYR A 138 -6.04 -10.06 5.08
N LEU A 139 -5.44 -10.73 6.04
CA LEU A 139 -4.30 -11.62 5.83
C LEU A 139 -4.78 -13.02 5.50
N ASN A 140 -4.02 -13.72 4.67
CA ASN A 140 -4.22 -15.14 4.36
C ASN A 140 -5.61 -15.47 3.76
N GLU A 141 -6.24 -14.48 3.13
CA GLU A 141 -7.50 -14.62 2.41
C GLU A 141 -7.28 -14.48 0.90
N ASP A 142 -8.04 -15.23 0.11
CA ASP A 142 -8.10 -15.07 -1.34
C ASP A 142 -8.80 -13.76 -1.70
N MET A 143 -8.28 -13.05 -2.71
CA MET A 143 -8.93 -11.87 -3.26
C MET A 143 -10.28 -12.24 -3.90
N PRO A 144 -11.41 -11.64 -3.49
CA PRO A 144 -12.70 -11.92 -4.09
C PRO A 144 -12.76 -11.56 -5.59
N PRO A 145 -13.70 -12.16 -6.34
CA PRO A 145 -14.11 -11.65 -7.65
C PRO A 145 -14.49 -10.16 -7.55
N LEU A 146 -14.16 -9.38 -8.58
CA LEU A 146 -14.34 -7.92 -8.53
C LEU A 146 -15.81 -7.51 -8.43
N ASP A 147 -16.69 -8.26 -9.08
CA ASP A 147 -18.14 -8.07 -9.07
C ASP A 147 -18.79 -8.40 -7.72
N GLU A 148 -18.05 -9.01 -6.79
CA GLU A 148 -18.46 -9.24 -5.40
C GLU A 148 -17.93 -8.17 -4.44
N ILE A 149 -17.03 -7.28 -4.90
CA ILE A 149 -16.46 -6.21 -4.09
C ILE A 149 -17.30 -4.94 -4.25
N ASN A 150 -17.89 -4.46 -3.16
CA ASN A 150 -18.52 -3.13 -3.14
C ASN A 150 -17.44 -2.05 -3.21
N PRO A 151 -17.45 -1.17 -4.23
CA PRO A 151 -16.40 -0.17 -4.36
C PRO A 151 -16.36 0.82 -3.20
N GLY A 152 -15.16 1.12 -2.69
CA GLY A 152 -14.93 2.09 -1.62
C GLY A 152 -13.61 2.85 -1.84
N TYR A 153 -13.39 3.95 -1.11
CA TYR A 153 -12.14 4.71 -1.21
C TYR A 153 -10.90 3.85 -0.93
N PHE A 154 -10.97 2.95 0.06
CA PHE A 154 -9.87 2.05 0.41
C PHE A 154 -9.91 0.70 -0.33
N GLY A 155 -10.94 0.44 -1.14
CA GLY A 155 -11.19 -0.86 -1.76
C GLY A 155 -11.23 -2.04 -0.79
N TYR A 156 -10.93 -3.23 -1.30
CA TYR A 156 -10.71 -4.46 -0.54
C TYR A 156 -9.24 -4.87 -0.67
N SER A 157 -8.52 -4.92 0.45
CA SER A 157 -7.11 -5.33 0.49
C SER A 157 -6.95 -6.73 1.09
N THR A 158 -6.27 -7.63 0.39
CA THR A 158 -5.76 -8.88 0.97
C THR A 158 -4.23 -8.85 1.05
N GLY A 159 -3.66 -9.56 2.02
CA GLY A 159 -2.21 -9.60 2.23
C GLY A 159 -1.69 -10.99 2.59
N THR A 160 -0.45 -11.25 2.21
CA THR A 160 0.28 -12.48 2.56
C THR A 160 1.74 -12.16 2.85
N TRP A 161 2.32 -12.84 3.81
CA TRP A 161 3.74 -12.72 4.14
C TRP A 161 4.61 -13.62 3.23
N ASP A 162 5.65 -13.03 2.65
CA ASP A 162 6.78 -13.72 2.01
C ASP A 162 8.05 -13.41 2.80
N GLY A 163 8.32 -14.23 3.82
CA GLY A 163 9.35 -13.94 4.82
C GLY A 163 9.01 -12.66 5.59
N ASP A 164 9.90 -11.67 5.53
CA ASP A 164 9.74 -10.38 6.20
C ASP A 164 9.02 -9.31 5.34
N VAL A 165 8.56 -9.69 4.15
CA VAL A 165 7.85 -8.81 3.21
C VAL A 165 6.35 -9.11 3.26
N LEU A 166 5.54 -8.07 3.44
CA LEU A 166 4.09 -8.17 3.30
C LEU A 166 3.71 -7.79 1.87
N GLU A 167 3.18 -8.75 1.12
CA GLU A 167 2.63 -8.55 -0.21
C GLU A 167 1.14 -8.26 -0.09
N VAL A 168 0.68 -7.10 -0.54
CA VAL A 168 -0.72 -6.66 -0.46
C VAL A 168 -1.28 -6.45 -1.86
N THR A 169 -2.52 -6.87 -2.09
CA THR A 169 -3.28 -6.56 -3.30
C THR A 169 -4.57 -5.86 -2.92
N THR A 170 -4.88 -4.76 -3.60
CA THR A 170 -6.10 -3.98 -3.39
C THR A 170 -6.90 -3.82 -4.68
N ARG A 171 -8.22 -4.03 -4.63
CA ARG A 171 -9.17 -3.89 -5.74
C ARG A 171 -10.47 -3.22 -5.30
N GLY A 172 -11.34 -2.83 -6.24
CA GLY A 172 -12.63 -2.22 -5.92
C GLY A 172 -12.52 -0.82 -5.34
N ILE A 173 -11.59 -0.02 -5.84
CA ILE A 173 -11.44 1.39 -5.47
C ILE A 173 -12.46 2.21 -6.26
N VAL A 174 -13.16 3.14 -5.61
CA VAL A 174 -14.17 3.98 -6.29
C VAL A 174 -13.58 4.77 -7.45
N ASP A 175 -14.27 4.73 -8.59
CA ASP A 175 -13.83 5.33 -9.86
C ASP A 175 -13.66 6.86 -9.83
N GLU A 176 -14.09 7.54 -8.77
CA GLU A 176 -13.94 8.99 -8.59
C GLU A 176 -12.61 9.36 -7.94
N LEU A 177 -11.95 8.43 -7.23
CA LEU A 177 -10.70 8.70 -6.54
C LEU A 177 -9.57 9.00 -7.55
N ARG A 178 -8.78 10.05 -7.28
CA ARG A 178 -7.62 10.40 -8.10
C ARG A 178 -6.39 10.57 -7.23
N TYR A 179 -5.56 9.54 -7.14
CA TYR A 179 -4.22 9.71 -6.58
C TYR A 179 -3.37 10.51 -7.56
N ALA A 180 -2.87 11.68 -7.14
CA ALA A 180 -2.05 12.57 -7.95
C ALA A 180 -2.68 12.96 -9.31
N ASP A 181 -4.00 13.21 -9.29
CA ASP A 181 -4.84 13.50 -10.46
C ASP A 181 -4.91 12.37 -11.51
N ILE A 182 -4.33 11.19 -11.23
CA ILE A 182 -4.28 10.06 -12.15
C ILE A 182 -5.66 9.40 -12.22
N PRO A 183 -6.31 9.38 -13.41
CA PRO A 183 -7.57 8.66 -13.58
C PRO A 183 -7.34 7.15 -13.65
N HIS A 184 -8.33 6.39 -13.19
CA HIS A 184 -8.32 4.93 -13.26
C HIS A 184 -9.72 4.38 -13.60
N SER A 185 -9.75 3.14 -14.06
CA SER A 185 -10.94 2.34 -14.28
C SER A 185 -11.30 1.49 -13.05
N ALA A 186 -12.48 0.89 -13.06
CA ALA A 186 -12.89 -0.13 -12.09
C ALA A 186 -11.97 -1.37 -12.10
N GLN A 187 -11.23 -1.61 -13.20
CA GLN A 187 -10.30 -2.73 -13.34
C GLN A 187 -8.95 -2.50 -12.65
N MET A 188 -8.74 -1.32 -12.05
CA MET A 188 -7.50 -0.99 -11.35
C MET A 188 -7.21 -1.99 -10.23
N THR A 189 -5.97 -2.48 -10.20
CA THR A 189 -5.41 -3.27 -9.11
C THR A 189 -4.17 -2.58 -8.60
N VAL A 190 -4.08 -2.39 -7.29
CA VAL A 190 -2.90 -1.86 -6.62
C VAL A 190 -2.20 -3.02 -5.93
N LYS A 191 -0.91 -3.19 -6.19
CA LYS A 191 -0.05 -4.14 -5.50
C LYS A 191 0.96 -3.37 -4.68
N GLU A 192 1.19 -3.78 -3.44
CA GLU A 192 2.08 -3.11 -2.50
C GLU A 192 2.99 -4.16 -1.88
N ARG A 193 4.28 -3.81 -1.70
CA ARG A 193 5.27 -4.65 -1.02
C ARG A 193 5.84 -3.88 0.15
N LEU A 194 5.45 -4.25 1.37
CA LEU A 194 5.88 -3.57 2.58
C LEU A 194 7.01 -4.34 3.26
N TYR A 195 8.12 -3.68 3.58
CA TYR A 195 9.27 -4.29 4.26
C TYR A 195 10.10 -3.29 5.04
N LEU A 196 10.83 -3.77 6.06
CA LEU A 196 11.80 -2.96 6.81
C LEU A 196 13.21 -3.15 6.23
N ASP A 197 13.92 -2.05 6.01
CA ASP A 197 15.35 -2.12 5.69
C ASP A 197 16.23 -2.28 6.94
N GLU A 198 17.53 -2.45 6.74
CA GLU A 198 18.52 -2.61 7.83
C GLU A 198 18.58 -1.43 8.80
N LYS A 199 18.08 -0.24 8.40
CA LYS A 199 18.04 0.97 9.21
C LYS A 199 16.70 1.13 9.94
N GLY A 200 15.75 0.23 9.74
CA GLY A 200 14.41 0.29 10.30
C GLY A 200 13.51 1.32 9.61
N ILE A 201 13.83 1.72 8.39
CA ILE A 201 12.90 2.47 7.52
C ILE A 201 11.91 1.47 6.94
N LEU A 202 10.62 1.77 7.08
CA LEU A 202 9.57 1.00 6.41
C LEU A 202 9.49 1.48 4.96
N HIS A 203 9.51 0.55 4.03
CA HIS A 203 9.30 0.78 2.60
C HIS A 203 7.95 0.19 2.20
N ASP A 204 7.30 0.82 1.24
CA ASP A 204 6.09 0.35 0.57
C ASP A 204 6.26 0.60 -0.93
N ASP A 205 6.61 -0.46 -1.66
CA ASP A 205 6.75 -0.43 -3.11
C ASP A 205 5.38 -0.65 -3.76
N VAL A 206 4.87 0.37 -4.43
CA VAL A 206 3.54 0.40 -5.02
C VAL A 206 3.63 0.14 -6.52
N THR A 207 2.80 -0.76 -7.02
CA THR A 207 2.59 -1.04 -8.43
C THR A 207 1.10 -0.93 -8.76
N VAL A 208 0.73 0.09 -9.53
CA VAL A 208 -0.63 0.29 -10.02
C VAL A 208 -0.77 -0.34 -11.40
N ILE A 209 -1.77 -1.21 -11.55
CA ILE A 209 -2.07 -1.95 -12.78
C ILE A 209 -3.49 -1.60 -13.21
N ASP A 210 -3.60 -0.91 -14.34
CA ASP A 210 -4.89 -0.60 -14.95
C ASP A 210 -4.81 -0.87 -16.47
N PRO A 211 -5.25 -2.05 -16.93
CA PRO A 211 -5.19 -2.41 -18.34
C PRO A 211 -6.06 -1.55 -19.23
N GLU A 212 -7.04 -0.82 -18.69
CA GLU A 212 -7.89 0.06 -19.49
C GLU A 212 -7.20 1.40 -19.71
N TYR A 213 -6.64 2.00 -18.65
CA TYR A 213 -6.16 3.38 -18.66
C TYR A 213 -4.64 3.50 -18.82
N MET A 214 -3.86 2.46 -18.50
CA MET A 214 -2.39 2.48 -18.55
C MET A 214 -1.82 1.58 -19.66
N THR A 215 -0.68 1.99 -20.21
CA THR A 215 0.09 1.25 -21.23
C THR A 215 1.00 0.17 -20.62
N LYS A 216 1.40 0.35 -19.36
CA LYS A 216 2.20 -0.56 -18.53
C LYS A 216 1.93 -0.24 -17.05
N PRO A 217 2.32 -1.10 -16.10
CA PRO A 217 2.22 -0.78 -14.68
C PRO A 217 2.91 0.56 -14.33
N TYR A 218 2.33 1.28 -13.37
CA TYR A 218 2.90 2.49 -12.78
C TYR A 218 3.50 2.16 -11.42
N GLU A 219 4.78 2.44 -11.24
CA GLU A 219 5.56 2.02 -10.07
C GLU A 219 6.12 3.24 -9.35
N PHE A 220 6.00 3.26 -8.03
CA PHE A 220 6.56 4.27 -7.14
C PHE A 220 6.67 3.69 -5.73
N SER A 221 7.46 4.32 -4.85
CA SER A 221 7.66 3.82 -3.49
C SER A 221 7.40 4.90 -2.46
N PHE A 222 6.94 4.46 -1.31
CA PHE A 222 6.79 5.25 -0.10
C PHE A 222 7.78 4.75 0.95
N MET A 223 8.33 5.67 1.74
CA MET A 223 9.26 5.34 2.82
C MET A 223 8.84 6.06 4.09
N TYR A 224 9.10 5.44 5.24
CA TYR A 224 8.65 5.97 6.53
C TYR A 224 9.68 5.76 7.64
N SER A 225 9.84 6.78 8.48
CA SER A 225 10.59 6.71 9.73
C SER A 225 9.65 6.42 10.90
N LYS A 226 10.13 5.62 11.85
CA LYS A 226 9.36 5.25 13.04
C LYS A 226 9.41 6.34 14.10
N GLU A 227 8.25 6.76 14.59
CA GLU A 227 8.14 7.70 15.70
C GLU A 227 8.41 7.02 17.06
N PRO A 228 8.92 7.76 18.06
CA PRO A 228 9.08 7.24 19.41
C PRO A 228 7.71 6.97 20.04
N LYS A 229 7.65 6.06 21.02
CA LYS A 229 6.41 5.71 21.75
C LYS A 229 5.72 6.90 22.45
N SER A 230 6.46 7.99 22.68
CA SER A 230 5.95 9.23 23.23
C SER A 230 5.11 10.03 22.25
N TYR A 231 5.25 9.81 20.94
CA TYR A 231 4.42 10.44 19.92
C TYR A 231 2.93 10.09 20.16
N LYS A 232 2.07 11.09 19.95
CA LYS A 232 0.62 10.97 20.11
C LYS A 232 -0.01 11.57 18.86
N ILE A 233 -0.73 10.73 18.13
CA ILE A 233 -1.56 11.16 17.01
C ILE A 233 -2.58 12.16 17.53
N ALA A 234 -2.70 13.30 16.84
CA ALA A 234 -3.69 14.31 17.16
C ALA A 234 -5.02 13.98 16.49
N GLU A 235 -6.11 14.52 17.04
CA GLU A 235 -7.39 14.48 16.35
C GLU A 235 -7.35 15.45 15.15
N TYR A 236 -7.79 14.97 14.00
CA TYR A 236 -7.95 15.79 12.80
C TYR A 236 -9.39 15.72 12.29
N VAL A 237 -10.05 16.88 12.20
CA VAL A 237 -11.39 17.00 11.61
C VAL A 237 -11.32 17.93 10.42
N CYS A 238 -11.46 17.38 9.21
CA CYS A 238 -11.60 18.17 8.00
C CYS A 238 -12.98 18.82 7.96
N LYS A 239 -13.03 20.14 7.76
CA LYS A 239 -14.27 20.89 7.64
C LYS A 239 -14.27 21.63 6.30
N ASN A 240 -15.16 21.19 5.41
CA ASN A 240 -15.48 21.85 4.15
C ASN A 240 -16.96 22.28 4.22
N ASP A 241 -17.25 23.36 4.95
CA ASP A 241 -18.62 23.72 5.35
C ASP A 241 -19.40 24.45 4.26
N HIS A 242 -20.04 23.66 3.41
CA HIS A 242 -21.06 24.14 2.46
C HIS A 242 -22.45 24.28 3.09
N MET A 243 -22.61 23.97 4.38
CA MET A 243 -23.88 24.09 5.09
C MET A 243 -23.86 25.34 5.97
N ILE A 244 -24.84 26.22 5.77
CA ILE A 244 -25.09 27.39 6.60
C ILE A 244 -26.23 27.04 7.54
N ILE A 245 -25.98 27.10 8.85
CA ILE A 245 -27.03 26.94 9.87
C ILE A 245 -27.53 28.35 10.20
N ASN A 246 -28.78 28.64 9.85
CA ASN A 246 -29.40 29.92 10.12
C ASN A 246 -29.81 30.05 11.60
N ASP A 247 -30.02 31.28 12.07
CA ASP A 247 -30.41 31.56 13.46
C ASP A 247 -31.74 30.93 13.87
N ASP A 248 -32.61 30.61 12.91
CA ASP A 248 -33.89 29.90 13.12
C ASP A 248 -33.75 28.37 13.12
N GLY A 249 -32.52 27.86 13.00
CA GLY A 249 -32.21 26.44 12.94
C GLY A 249 -32.44 25.79 11.58
N THR A 250 -32.78 26.57 10.54
CA THR A 250 -32.87 26.06 9.17
C THR A 250 -31.47 25.89 8.55
N LEU A 251 -31.39 25.05 7.51
CA LEU A 251 -30.17 24.77 6.78
C LEU A 251 -30.25 25.39 5.38
N ASP A 252 -29.28 26.24 5.06
CA ASP A 252 -28.97 26.66 3.70
C ASP A 252 -27.73 25.91 3.19
N VAL A 253 -27.64 25.75 1.87
CA VAL A 253 -26.44 25.20 1.21
C VAL A 253 -25.75 26.34 0.48
N ALA A 254 -24.48 26.60 0.83
CA ALA A 254 -23.60 27.43 0.03
C ALA A 254 -23.45 26.79 -1.35
N VAL A 255 -24.18 27.32 -2.34
CA VAL A 255 -24.04 26.87 -3.73
C VAL A 255 -22.71 27.40 -4.23
N ILE A 256 -21.69 26.54 -4.27
CA ILE A 256 -20.51 26.80 -5.09
C ILE A 256 -21.03 26.95 -6.52
N LYS A 257 -20.94 28.16 -7.08
CA LYS A 257 -21.14 28.32 -8.53
C LYS A 257 -20.00 27.57 -9.21
N ASN A 258 -20.28 26.36 -9.68
CA ASN A 258 -19.46 25.74 -10.70
C ASN A 258 -19.65 26.59 -11.96
N ASP A 259 -18.75 27.55 -12.20
CA ASP A 259 -18.73 28.23 -13.49
C ASP A 259 -18.21 27.21 -14.52
N PRO A 260 -19.00 26.80 -15.53
CA PRO A 260 -18.58 25.81 -16.51
C PRO A 260 -17.60 26.35 -17.56
N GLY A 261 -17.01 27.55 -17.37
CA GLY A 261 -16.32 28.25 -18.45
C GLY A 261 -15.26 29.27 -18.04
N GLU A 262 -14.20 28.84 -17.35
CA GLU A 262 -12.84 29.42 -17.46
C GLU A 262 -11.78 28.31 -17.57
#